data_AF-A0A9E5NBV2-F1
#
_entry.id   AF-A0A9E5NBV2-F1
#
_cell.length_a   1.000
_cell.length_b   1.000
_cell.length_c   1.000
_cell.angle_alpha   90.00
_cell.angle_beta   90.00
_cell.angle_gamma   90.00
#
_symmetry.space_group_name_H-M   'P 1'
#
loop_
_entity.id
_entity.type
_entity.pdbx_description
1 polymer ?
#
loop_
_entity_poly.entity_id
_entity_poly.type
_entity_poly.pdbx_seq_one_letter_code
_entity_poly.pdbx_strand_id
1 'polypeptide(L)'
;MRGRSSTALGIVVLLITVGLVGCLPTMGETVIPNPPTAPPPPTALPLLAVVAPPIPHSVEGPRQDCLLCHALGAVEAPPVPADSDHEQPVDLCSTCHALLPEPIPSAISPPEVTHDLVGREECLMCHKLGIALAPRVPENHTGIPVDLCQTCHVAAPGVSVPAETPEIGMLPSQVPHTLENRTDCRLCHETGVGEAPQFPA
;
A
#
# COMPACT_ATOMS: atom_id res chain seq x y z
N MET A 1 38.74 33.68 5.77
CA MET A 1 39.31 34.12 7.06
C MET A 1 38.23 34.10 8.14
N ARG A 2 38.23 33.08 9.02
CA ARG A 2 37.86 33.14 10.46
C ARG A 2 37.81 31.71 11.01
N GLY A 3 38.94 31.26 11.57
CA GLY A 3 39.02 30.02 12.33
C GLY A 3 38.61 30.26 13.79
N ARG A 4 37.85 29.34 14.37
CA ARG A 4 37.52 29.33 15.81
C ARG A 4 38.02 28.03 16.44
N SER A 5 39.20 28.14 17.05
CA SER A 5 39.65 27.59 18.34
C SER A 5 38.95 26.32 18.88
N SER A 6 39.53 25.14 18.60
CA SER A 6 39.12 23.84 19.16
C SER A 6 39.89 23.40 20.42
N THR A 7 40.72 24.26 21.03
CA THR A 7 41.68 23.84 22.07
C THR A 7 41.25 24.08 23.53
N ALA A 8 40.10 24.73 23.78
CA ALA A 8 39.70 25.11 25.14
C ALA A 8 38.81 24.10 25.88
N LEU A 9 38.21 23.12 25.20
CA LEU A 9 37.25 22.20 25.83
C LEU A 9 37.89 20.92 26.42
N GLY A 10 39.10 20.56 25.98
CA GLY A 10 39.75 19.30 26.37
C GLY A 10 40.36 19.27 27.77
N ILE A 11 40.61 20.42 28.41
CA ILE A 11 41.35 20.50 29.68
C ILE A 11 40.41 20.49 30.90
N VAL A 12 39.13 20.89 30.73
CA VAL A 12 38.17 20.94 31.84
C VAL A 12 37.63 19.54 32.22
N VAL A 13 37.63 18.59 31.27
CA VAL A 13 37.11 17.23 31.52
C VAL A 13 38.10 16.36 32.32
N LEU A 14 39.40 16.65 32.29
CA LEU A 14 40.42 15.81 32.93
C LEU A 14 40.59 16.08 34.45
N LEU A 15 40.03 17.16 34.99
CA LEU A 15 40.22 17.54 36.41
C LEU A 15 39.05 17.15 37.33
N ILE A 16 37.95 16.59 36.80
CA ILE A 16 36.79 16.20 37.60
C ILE A 16 36.89 14.74 38.11
N THR A 17 37.80 13.92 37.55
CA THR A 17 37.84 12.48 37.85
C THR A 17 38.69 12.06 39.05
N VAL A 18 39.46 12.96 39.68
CA VAL A 18 40.45 12.58 40.72
C VAL A 18 40.03 12.95 42.17
N GLY A 19 38.90 13.63 42.36
CA GLY A 19 38.52 14.20 43.66
C GLY A 19 37.62 13.36 44.59
N LEU A 20 37.28 12.10 44.26
CA LEU A 20 36.17 11.38 44.91
C LEU A 20 36.53 9.99 45.47
N VAL A 21 37.76 9.79 45.94
CA VAL A 21 38.21 8.50 46.54
C VAL A 21 38.37 8.59 48.08
N GLY A 22 37.92 9.67 48.71
CA GLY A 22 38.43 10.04 50.04
C GLY A 22 37.55 9.85 51.28
N CYS A 23 36.30 9.34 51.22
CA CYS A 23 35.43 9.25 52.41
C CYS A 23 34.37 8.14 52.31
N LEU A 24 34.73 6.85 52.41
CA LEU A 24 33.74 5.81 52.70
C LEU A 24 33.82 5.41 54.18
N PRO A 25 32.75 5.62 54.98
CA PRO A 25 32.65 5.08 56.33
C PRO A 25 32.51 3.56 56.28
N THR A 26 33.07 2.88 57.29
CA THR A 26 32.87 1.45 57.54
C THR A 26 31.41 1.23 57.92
N MET A 27 30.61 0.77 56.96
CA MET A 27 29.20 0.43 57.18
C MET A 27 29.13 -0.80 58.10
N GLY A 28 28.52 -0.64 59.27
CA GLY A 28 28.20 -1.76 60.15
C GLY A 28 27.28 -2.76 59.45
N GLU A 29 27.44 -4.04 59.78
CA GLU A 29 26.63 -5.15 59.29
C GLU A 29 25.14 -4.92 59.61
N THR A 30 24.43 -4.29 58.69
CA THR A 30 22.97 -4.20 58.74
C THR A 30 22.42 -5.57 58.43
N VAL A 31 21.88 -6.24 59.45
CA VAL A 31 21.01 -7.40 59.30
C VAL A 31 19.77 -6.92 58.52
N ILE A 32 19.76 -7.15 57.22
CA ILE A 32 18.61 -6.87 56.36
C ILE A 32 17.54 -7.90 56.75
N PRO A 33 16.38 -7.49 57.29
CA PRO A 33 15.27 -8.42 57.49
C PRO A 33 14.88 -8.96 56.12
N ASN A 34 14.69 -10.29 56.02
CA ASN A 34 14.23 -10.92 54.79
C ASN A 34 13.02 -10.15 54.24
N PRO A 35 13.04 -9.77 52.94
CA PRO A 35 11.91 -9.07 52.33
C PRO A 35 10.64 -9.92 52.52
N PRO A 36 9.48 -9.30 52.78
CA PRO A 36 8.22 -10.03 52.84
C PRO A 36 8.09 -10.83 51.54
N THR A 37 7.88 -12.15 51.67
CA THR A 37 7.68 -13.04 50.53
C THR A 37 6.67 -12.41 49.60
N ALA A 38 7.12 -12.02 48.41
CA ALA A 38 6.25 -11.43 47.41
C ALA A 38 5.06 -12.38 47.20
N PRO A 39 3.82 -11.85 47.08
CA PRO A 39 2.69 -12.68 46.72
C PRO A 39 3.05 -13.46 45.45
N PRO A 40 2.61 -14.73 45.33
CA PRO A 40 2.88 -15.51 44.12
C PRO A 40 2.48 -14.68 42.90
N PRO A 41 3.30 -14.68 41.82
CA PRO A 41 2.96 -13.95 40.62
C PRO A 41 1.53 -14.35 40.21
N PRO A 42 0.69 -13.40 39.78
CA PRO A 42 -0.66 -13.74 39.34
C PRO A 42 -0.54 -14.88 38.35
N THR A 43 -1.20 -16.00 38.65
CA THR A 43 -1.28 -17.16 37.77
C THR A 43 -1.58 -16.64 36.39
N ALA A 44 -0.59 -16.71 35.48
CA ALA A 44 -0.73 -16.22 34.13
C ALA A 44 -1.95 -16.95 33.54
N LEU A 45 -3.04 -16.21 33.38
CA LEU A 45 -4.16 -16.70 32.61
C LEU A 45 -3.58 -17.10 31.25
N PRO A 46 -3.95 -18.26 30.68
CA PRO A 46 -3.49 -18.61 29.37
C PRO A 46 -3.90 -17.46 28.45
N LEU A 47 -2.92 -16.74 27.89
CA LEU A 47 -3.19 -15.85 26.79
C LEU A 47 -3.81 -16.76 25.73
N LEU A 48 -5.12 -16.64 25.53
CA LEU A 48 -5.74 -17.04 24.29
C LEU A 48 -5.00 -16.23 23.23
N ALA A 49 -4.02 -16.86 22.57
CA ALA A 49 -3.36 -16.26 21.44
C ALA A 49 -4.47 -15.98 20.43
N VAL A 50 -4.84 -14.70 20.29
CA VAL A 50 -5.66 -14.25 19.18
C VAL A 50 -4.81 -14.49 17.95
N VAL A 51 -5.06 -15.62 17.28
CA VAL A 51 -4.38 -15.93 16.03
C VAL A 51 -5.07 -15.10 14.96
N ALA A 52 -4.46 -13.97 14.61
CA ALA A 52 -4.91 -13.17 13.49
C ALA A 52 -4.88 -14.03 12.20
N PRO A 53 -5.89 -13.88 11.32
CA PRO A 53 -5.96 -14.68 10.10
C PRO A 53 -4.77 -14.38 9.18
N PRO A 54 -4.22 -15.39 8.49
CA PRO A 54 -3.11 -15.18 7.57
C PRO A 54 -3.55 -14.41 6.33
N ILE A 55 -2.60 -13.71 5.70
CA ILE A 55 -2.78 -12.93 4.48
C ILE A 55 -2.71 -13.88 3.27
N PRO A 56 -3.80 -14.06 2.49
CA PRO A 56 -3.86 -15.05 1.41
C PRO A 56 -3.39 -14.50 0.06
N HIS A 57 -2.70 -13.36 0.03
CA HIS A 57 -2.25 -12.70 -1.19
C HIS A 57 -0.86 -12.05 -0.99
N SER A 58 -0.18 -11.70 -2.08
CA SER A 58 1.07 -10.95 -1.98
C SER A 58 0.85 -9.54 -1.43
N VAL A 59 1.86 -9.00 -0.78
CA VAL A 59 1.89 -7.65 -0.19
C VAL A 59 2.99 -6.80 -0.84
N GLU A 60 3.20 -7.01 -2.14
CA GLU A 60 4.26 -6.33 -2.89
C GLU A 60 3.70 -5.08 -3.59
N GLY A 61 4.58 -4.10 -3.84
CA GLY A 61 4.24 -2.85 -4.52
C GLY A 61 3.00 -2.17 -3.93
N PRO A 62 1.95 -1.88 -4.73
CA PRO A 62 0.75 -1.18 -4.26
C PRO A 62 -0.09 -1.96 -3.23
N ARG A 63 0.13 -3.28 -3.05
CA ARG A 63 -0.58 -4.09 -2.03
C ARG A 63 -0.01 -3.96 -0.61
N GLN A 64 0.99 -3.10 -0.41
CA GLN A 64 1.55 -2.81 0.92
C GLN A 64 0.60 -1.95 1.77
N ASP A 65 -0.25 -1.14 1.15
CA ASP A 65 -1.29 -0.41 1.87
C ASP A 65 -2.53 -1.30 2.06
N CYS A 66 -2.60 -1.97 3.22
CA CYS A 66 -3.70 -2.89 3.53
C CYS A 66 -5.07 -2.19 3.55
N LEU A 67 -5.11 -0.91 3.92
CA LEU A 67 -6.36 -0.16 4.08
C LEU A 67 -7.02 0.15 2.75
N LEU A 68 -6.26 0.13 1.66
CA LEU A 68 -6.76 0.34 0.30
C LEU A 68 -7.97 -0.54 -0.05
N CYS A 69 -7.95 -1.80 0.41
CA CYS A 69 -9.04 -2.76 0.19
C CYS A 69 -9.81 -3.07 1.47
N HIS A 70 -9.12 -3.22 2.60
CA HIS A 70 -9.74 -3.60 3.86
C HIS A 70 -10.53 -2.46 4.52
N ALA A 71 -10.32 -1.19 4.19
CA ALA A 71 -11.19 -0.13 4.70
C ALA A 71 -12.61 -0.21 4.09
N LEU A 72 -12.71 -0.73 2.85
CA LEU A 72 -13.96 -0.81 2.10
C LEU A 72 -14.63 -2.18 2.18
N GLY A 73 -13.90 -3.21 2.62
CA GLY A 73 -14.38 -4.59 2.57
C GLY A 73 -14.49 -5.13 1.13
N ALA A 74 -13.58 -4.68 0.25
CA ALA A 74 -13.66 -4.94 -1.19
C ALA A 74 -12.80 -6.14 -1.63
N VAL A 75 -13.15 -6.75 -2.76
CA VAL A 75 -12.46 -7.89 -3.39
C VAL A 75 -12.28 -9.05 -2.39
N GLU A 76 -13.36 -9.35 -1.65
CA GLU A 76 -13.39 -10.36 -0.57
C GLU A 76 -12.48 -10.05 0.63
N ALA A 77 -11.80 -8.91 0.66
CA ALA A 77 -11.08 -8.44 1.83
C ALA A 77 -12.11 -8.15 2.94
N PRO A 78 -12.03 -8.79 4.12
CA PRO A 78 -12.89 -8.44 5.24
C PRO A 78 -12.62 -7.00 5.68
N PRO A 79 -13.65 -6.21 6.06
CA PRO A 79 -13.43 -4.88 6.57
C PRO A 79 -12.58 -4.93 7.85
N VAL A 80 -11.70 -3.94 8.03
CA VAL A 80 -10.92 -3.78 9.26
C VAL A 80 -11.89 -3.70 10.47
N PRO A 81 -11.72 -4.53 11.50
CA PRO A 81 -12.51 -4.43 12.72
C PRO A 81 -12.41 -3.04 13.36
N ALA A 82 -13.54 -2.55 13.88
CA ALA A 82 -13.59 -1.28 14.62
C ALA A 82 -13.19 -1.48 16.09
N ASP A 83 -11.96 -1.93 16.33
CA ASP A 83 -11.37 -2.12 17.66
C ASP A 83 -10.04 -1.38 17.80
N SER A 84 -9.57 -1.21 19.04
CA SER A 84 -8.34 -0.47 19.35
C SER A 84 -7.06 -1.09 18.79
N ASP A 85 -7.08 -2.40 18.52
CA ASP A 85 -5.92 -3.12 18.00
C ASP A 85 -5.72 -2.82 16.50
N HIS A 86 -6.78 -2.40 15.79
CA HIS A 86 -6.74 -2.05 14.38
C HIS A 86 -6.81 -0.54 14.08
N GLU A 87 -6.74 0.30 15.12
CA GLU A 87 -6.50 1.75 14.99
C GLU A 87 -5.00 2.08 14.79
N GLN A 88 -4.16 1.06 14.66
CA GLN A 88 -2.72 1.18 14.51
C GLN A 88 -2.29 1.53 13.07
N PRO A 89 -1.06 2.05 12.88
CA PRO A 89 -0.48 2.25 11.55
C PRO A 89 -0.46 0.99 10.69
N VAL A 90 -0.68 1.14 9.37
CA VAL A 90 -0.83 0.04 8.40
C VAL A 90 0.41 -0.85 8.31
N ASP A 91 1.60 -0.33 8.61
CA ASP A 91 2.85 -1.08 8.63
C ASP A 91 2.92 -2.11 9.78
N LEU A 92 2.03 -2.00 10.77
CA LEU A 92 1.97 -2.95 11.89
C LEU A 92 1.05 -4.14 11.62
N CYS A 93 0.25 -4.13 10.54
CA CYS A 93 -0.68 -5.21 10.22
C CYS A 93 0.02 -6.58 10.14
N SER A 94 1.22 -6.63 9.55
CA SER A 94 2.01 -7.86 9.41
C SER A 94 2.63 -8.37 10.72
N THR A 95 2.51 -7.63 11.82
CA THR A 95 2.95 -8.08 13.15
C THR A 95 2.08 -9.23 13.65
N CYS A 96 0.78 -9.18 13.34
CA CYS A 96 -0.19 -10.20 13.73
C CYS A 96 -0.62 -11.04 12.51
N HIS A 97 -0.85 -10.42 11.36
CA HIS A 97 -1.29 -11.10 10.15
C HIS A 97 -0.09 -11.64 9.36
N ALA A 98 0.20 -12.94 9.52
CA ALA A 98 1.28 -13.59 8.80
C ALA A 98 0.91 -13.87 7.34
N LEU A 99 1.88 -13.77 6.42
CA LEU A 99 1.69 -14.23 5.03
C LEU A 99 1.47 -15.74 5.00
N LEU A 100 0.51 -16.18 4.17
CA LEU A 100 0.30 -17.60 3.93
C LEU A 100 1.54 -18.19 3.22
N PRO A 101 2.07 -19.35 3.65
CA PRO A 101 3.20 -19.97 2.97
C PRO A 101 2.84 -20.35 1.52
N GLU A 102 3.76 -20.11 0.59
CA GLU A 102 3.59 -20.46 -0.81
C GLU A 102 3.51 -21.99 -1.01
N PRO A 103 2.77 -22.47 -2.03
CA PRO A 103 2.04 -21.68 -3.02
C PRO A 103 0.69 -21.18 -2.50
N ILE A 104 0.39 -19.91 -2.78
CA ILE A 104 -0.94 -19.35 -2.55
C ILE A 104 -1.95 -20.15 -3.38
N PRO A 105 -3.07 -20.64 -2.82
CA PRO A 105 -4.06 -21.38 -3.58
C PRO A 105 -4.50 -20.58 -4.83
N SER A 106 -4.40 -21.19 -6.02
CA SER A 106 -4.73 -20.54 -7.29
C SER A 106 -6.17 -20.02 -7.38
N ALA A 107 -7.06 -20.50 -6.50
CA ALA A 107 -8.44 -20.02 -6.38
C ALA A 107 -8.54 -18.53 -5.97
N ILE A 108 -7.44 -17.90 -5.55
CA ILE A 108 -7.39 -16.52 -5.03
C ILE A 108 -6.62 -15.59 -5.99
N SER A 109 -6.13 -16.11 -7.13
CA SER A 109 -5.35 -15.30 -8.07
C SER A 109 -6.26 -14.57 -9.07
N PRO A 110 -6.11 -13.23 -9.22
CA PRO A 110 -6.84 -12.46 -10.21
C PRO A 110 -6.44 -12.90 -11.65
N PRO A 111 -7.37 -12.84 -12.63
CA PRO A 111 -7.03 -13.11 -14.02
C PRO A 111 -6.07 -12.07 -14.58
N GLU A 112 -5.16 -12.52 -15.45
CA GLU A 112 -4.24 -11.63 -16.17
C GLU A 112 -4.97 -10.78 -17.21
N VAL A 113 -4.41 -9.60 -17.49
CA VAL A 113 -4.87 -8.72 -18.57
C VAL A 113 -4.29 -9.24 -19.89
N THR A 114 -5.17 -9.61 -20.83
CA THR A 114 -4.79 -10.26 -22.10
C THR A 114 -4.76 -9.31 -23.29
N HIS A 115 -4.91 -8.00 -23.07
CA HIS A 115 -4.91 -6.97 -24.10
C HIS A 115 -4.02 -5.80 -23.74
N ASP A 116 -3.56 -5.06 -24.74
CA ASP A 116 -2.79 -3.83 -24.57
C ASP A 116 -3.59 -2.79 -23.75
N LEU A 117 -2.88 -2.03 -22.91
CA LEU A 117 -3.43 -0.96 -22.10
C LEU A 117 -3.29 0.43 -22.72
N VAL A 118 -2.46 0.60 -23.76
CA VAL A 118 -2.25 1.89 -24.45
C VAL A 118 -3.57 2.39 -25.04
N GLY A 119 -4.03 3.55 -24.55
CA GLY A 119 -5.32 4.14 -24.92
C GLY A 119 -6.53 3.40 -24.35
N ARG A 120 -6.33 2.52 -23.37
CA ARG A 120 -7.34 1.70 -22.68
C ARG A 120 -7.14 1.68 -21.16
N GLU A 121 -6.57 2.74 -20.63
CA GLU A 121 -6.22 2.89 -19.21
C GLU A 121 -7.49 2.97 -18.33
N GLU A 122 -8.60 3.45 -18.90
CA GLU A 122 -9.92 3.51 -18.25
C GLU A 122 -10.62 2.13 -18.28
N CYS A 123 -10.18 1.19 -17.44
CA CYS A 123 -10.63 -0.21 -17.43
C CYS A 123 -12.16 -0.35 -17.38
N LEU A 124 -12.82 0.54 -16.63
CA LEU A 124 -14.27 0.52 -16.43
C LEU A 124 -15.07 0.91 -17.69
N MET A 125 -14.46 1.47 -18.73
CA MET A 125 -15.16 1.76 -19.99
C MET A 125 -15.72 0.49 -20.65
N CYS A 126 -14.97 -0.62 -20.59
CA CYS A 126 -15.43 -1.90 -21.13
C CYS A 126 -15.90 -2.85 -20.02
N HIS A 127 -15.17 -2.95 -18.92
CA HIS A 127 -15.43 -3.95 -17.90
C HIS A 127 -16.64 -3.63 -17.00
N LYS A 128 -17.09 -2.37 -16.88
CA LYS A 128 -18.24 -2.05 -16.01
C LYS A 128 -19.53 -2.74 -16.46
N LEU A 129 -19.76 -2.82 -17.78
CA LEU A 129 -20.93 -3.45 -18.38
C LEU A 129 -20.62 -4.78 -19.06
N GLY A 130 -19.34 -5.15 -19.17
CA GLY A 130 -18.91 -6.36 -19.87
C GLY A 130 -19.13 -6.28 -21.38
N ILE A 131 -18.77 -5.14 -21.99
CA ILE A 131 -18.91 -4.90 -23.43
C ILE A 131 -17.62 -5.22 -24.18
N ALA A 132 -17.68 -5.30 -25.52
CA ALA A 132 -16.51 -5.54 -26.37
C ALA A 132 -15.69 -6.79 -25.98
N LEU A 133 -16.38 -7.87 -25.57
CA LEU A 133 -15.81 -9.13 -25.07
C LEU A 133 -15.07 -9.02 -23.73
N ALA A 134 -15.07 -7.85 -23.09
CA ALA A 134 -14.55 -7.71 -21.73
C ALA A 134 -15.49 -8.41 -20.73
N PRO A 135 -14.97 -9.21 -19.78
CA PRO A 135 -15.79 -9.70 -18.68
C PRO A 135 -16.27 -8.53 -17.82
N ARG A 136 -17.48 -8.66 -17.27
CA ARG A 136 -18.01 -7.67 -16.33
C ARG A 136 -17.23 -7.71 -15.02
N VAL A 137 -16.94 -6.55 -14.44
CA VAL A 137 -16.37 -6.43 -13.08
C VAL A 137 -17.32 -7.12 -12.08
N PRO A 138 -16.83 -8.07 -11.26
CA PRO A 138 -17.66 -8.71 -10.24
C PRO A 138 -18.11 -7.74 -9.15
N GLU A 139 -19.25 -8.03 -8.51
CA GLU A 139 -19.86 -7.15 -7.51
C GLU A 139 -18.97 -6.88 -6.29
N ASN A 140 -18.07 -7.82 -5.95
CA ASN A 140 -17.14 -7.68 -4.84
C ASN A 140 -16.06 -6.59 -5.08
N HIS A 141 -15.91 -6.05 -6.30
CA HIS A 141 -14.99 -4.93 -6.58
C HIS A 141 -15.65 -3.55 -6.37
N THR A 142 -16.83 -3.50 -5.73
CA THR A 142 -17.54 -2.24 -5.47
C THR A 142 -16.68 -1.28 -4.66
N GLY A 143 -16.57 -0.03 -5.12
CA GLY A 143 -15.83 1.03 -4.43
C GLY A 143 -14.33 1.06 -4.76
N ILE A 144 -13.81 0.08 -5.50
CA ILE A 144 -12.42 0.10 -5.97
C ILE A 144 -12.28 1.12 -7.12
N PRO A 145 -11.43 2.14 -7.00
CA PRO A 145 -11.16 3.07 -8.10
C PRO A 145 -10.31 2.40 -9.21
N VAL A 146 -10.40 2.94 -10.42
CA VAL A 146 -9.88 2.32 -11.65
C VAL A 146 -8.35 2.17 -11.66
N ASP A 147 -7.66 3.10 -11.02
CA ASP A 147 -6.19 3.10 -10.87
C ASP A 147 -5.68 1.90 -10.08
N LEU A 148 -6.54 1.25 -9.29
CA LEU A 148 -6.17 0.09 -8.49
C LEU A 148 -6.38 -1.25 -9.20
N CYS A 149 -7.01 -1.28 -10.38
CA CYS A 149 -7.24 -2.55 -11.09
C CYS A 149 -5.92 -3.31 -11.36
N GLN A 150 -4.86 -2.57 -11.73
CA GLN A 150 -3.54 -3.13 -12.05
C GLN A 150 -2.73 -3.57 -10.81
N THR A 151 -3.23 -3.30 -9.60
CA THR A 151 -2.65 -3.80 -8.33
C THR A 151 -2.74 -5.33 -8.25
N CYS A 152 -3.75 -5.90 -8.88
CA CYS A 152 -4.04 -7.33 -8.89
C CYS A 152 -3.96 -7.91 -10.31
N HIS A 153 -4.56 -7.22 -11.29
CA HIS A 153 -4.60 -7.66 -12.67
C HIS A 153 -3.34 -7.24 -13.42
N VAL A 154 -2.37 -8.15 -13.48
CA VAL A 154 -1.11 -7.92 -14.19
C VAL A 154 -1.26 -8.26 -15.68
N ALA A 155 -0.54 -7.54 -16.52
CA ALA A 155 -0.48 -7.83 -17.94
C ALA A 155 0.15 -9.20 -18.21
N ALA A 156 -0.49 -9.98 -19.08
CA ALA A 156 0.06 -11.25 -19.53
C ALA A 156 1.40 -11.04 -20.25
N PRO A 157 2.32 -12.03 -20.25
CA PRO A 157 3.58 -11.93 -20.96
C PRO A 157 3.38 -11.55 -22.44
N GLY A 158 4.04 -10.48 -22.89
CA GLY A 158 3.95 -10.00 -24.27
C GLY A 158 2.82 -8.99 -24.55
N VAL A 159 2.04 -8.62 -23.53
CA VAL A 159 1.12 -7.48 -23.58
C VAL A 159 1.87 -6.19 -23.24
N SER A 160 1.73 -5.16 -24.07
CA SER A 160 2.27 -3.83 -23.78
C SER A 160 1.51 -3.18 -22.63
N VAL A 161 2.26 -2.73 -21.63
CA VAL A 161 1.79 -1.75 -20.65
C VAL A 161 2.37 -0.41 -21.09
N PRO A 162 1.58 0.69 -21.09
CA PRO A 162 2.14 2.01 -21.32
C PRO A 162 3.25 2.23 -20.29
N ALA A 163 4.48 2.40 -20.76
CA ALA A 163 5.56 2.87 -19.91
C ALA A 163 5.10 4.21 -19.34
N GLU A 164 5.22 4.39 -18.01
CA GLU A 164 4.88 5.64 -17.31
C GLU A 164 5.45 6.79 -18.12
N THR A 165 4.58 7.43 -18.88
CA THR A 165 5.01 8.48 -19.80
C THR A 165 5.20 9.67 -18.88
N PRO A 166 6.40 10.27 -18.80
CA PRO A 166 6.56 11.55 -18.12
C PRO A 166 5.47 12.47 -18.68
N GLU A 167 4.80 13.26 -17.83
CA GLU A 167 3.77 14.23 -18.22
C GLU A 167 4.29 15.17 -19.33
N ILE A 168 4.31 14.70 -20.56
CA ILE A 168 4.49 15.50 -21.76
C ILE A 168 3.07 15.86 -22.13
N GLY A 169 2.72 17.11 -21.81
CA GLY A 169 1.41 17.72 -21.88
C GLY A 169 0.50 17.05 -22.91
N MET A 170 -0.64 16.58 -22.38
CA MET A 170 -1.79 16.05 -23.11
C MET A 170 -2.04 16.86 -24.39
N LEU A 171 -1.46 16.41 -25.49
CA LEU A 171 -1.91 16.81 -26.83
C LEU A 171 -3.20 16.03 -27.04
N PRO A 172 -4.35 16.70 -27.14
CA PRO A 172 -5.61 16.01 -27.38
C PRO A 172 -5.46 15.15 -28.63
N SER A 173 -6.04 13.95 -28.61
CA SER A 173 -6.16 13.05 -29.76
C SER A 173 -6.41 13.88 -31.01
N GLN A 174 -5.39 13.98 -31.87
CA GLN A 174 -5.46 14.89 -33.00
C GLN A 174 -6.49 14.32 -33.97
N VAL A 175 -7.67 14.92 -33.98
CA VAL A 175 -8.62 14.78 -35.08
C VAL A 175 -7.81 15.11 -36.35
N PRO A 176 -7.71 14.20 -37.33
CA PRO A 176 -6.77 14.33 -38.45
C PRO A 176 -7.13 15.47 -39.44
N HIS A 177 -8.10 16.31 -39.08
CA HIS A 177 -8.56 17.46 -39.83
C HIS A 177 -8.91 18.62 -38.89
N THR A 178 -8.88 19.85 -39.41
CA THR A 178 -9.24 21.05 -38.64
C THR A 178 -10.70 21.00 -38.16
N LEU A 179 -11.03 21.70 -37.07
CA LEU A 179 -12.41 21.76 -36.54
C LEU A 179 -13.08 23.13 -36.75
N GLU A 180 -12.46 24.03 -37.50
CA GLU A 180 -13.04 25.35 -37.78
C GLU A 180 -14.43 25.19 -38.41
N ASN A 181 -15.44 25.72 -37.72
CA ASN A 181 -16.86 25.62 -38.07
C ASN A 181 -17.42 24.20 -38.21
N ARG A 182 -16.81 23.20 -37.56
CA ARG A 182 -17.28 21.80 -37.53
C ARG A 182 -17.54 21.37 -36.09
N THR A 183 -18.72 21.71 -35.57
CA THR A 183 -19.13 21.36 -34.20
C THR A 183 -19.99 20.10 -34.13
N ASP A 184 -20.56 19.65 -35.26
CA ASP A 184 -21.34 18.42 -35.33
C ASP A 184 -20.59 17.35 -36.14
N CYS A 185 -19.90 16.46 -35.43
CA CYS A 185 -19.11 15.38 -36.01
C CYS A 185 -19.97 14.36 -36.78
N ARG A 186 -21.26 14.23 -36.44
CA ARG A 186 -22.14 13.22 -37.05
C ARG A 186 -22.42 13.50 -38.52
N LEU A 187 -22.39 14.76 -38.93
CA LEU A 187 -22.63 15.15 -40.33
C LEU A 187 -21.72 14.43 -41.34
N CYS A 188 -20.52 14.03 -40.92
CA CYS A 188 -19.60 13.25 -41.76
C CYS A 188 -19.47 11.79 -41.29
N HIS A 189 -19.42 11.55 -39.97
CA HIS A 189 -19.13 10.23 -39.41
C HIS A 189 -20.36 9.32 -39.21
N GLU A 190 -21.59 9.79 -39.41
CA GLU A 190 -22.78 8.94 -39.31
C GLU A 190 -22.95 8.07 -40.58
N THR A 191 -22.70 8.65 -41.75
CA THR A 191 -22.88 8.00 -43.06
C THR A 191 -21.57 7.76 -43.79
N GLY A 192 -20.45 8.19 -43.24
CA GLY A 192 -19.11 8.04 -43.84
C GLY A 192 -18.88 8.93 -45.06
N VAL A 193 -19.49 10.11 -45.10
CA VAL A 193 -19.33 11.06 -46.21
C VAL A 193 -17.87 11.52 -46.30
N GLY A 194 -17.34 11.57 -47.52
CA GLY A 194 -15.97 12.01 -47.77
C GLY A 194 -14.92 11.07 -47.18
N GLU A 195 -15.18 9.76 -47.18
CA GLU A 195 -14.30 8.71 -46.66
C GLU A 195 -14.10 8.78 -45.13
N ALA A 196 -14.96 9.51 -44.42
CA ALA A 196 -14.93 9.52 -42.96
C ALA A 196 -15.26 8.13 -42.39
N PRO A 197 -14.49 7.62 -41.42
CA PRO A 197 -14.84 6.36 -40.74
C PRO A 197 -16.15 6.53 -39.98
N GLN A 198 -17.04 5.54 -40.07
CA GLN A 198 -18.31 5.58 -39.36
C GLN A 198 -18.11 5.37 -37.85
N PHE A 199 -18.96 5.99 -37.02
CA PHE A 199 -19.00 5.64 -35.60
C PHE A 199 -19.41 4.17 -35.44
N PRO A 200 -18.80 3.43 -34.49
CA PRO A 200 -19.25 2.08 -34.18
C PRO A 200 -20.71 2.13 -33.70
N ALA A 201 -21.51 1.16 -34.15
CA ALA A 201 -22.92 1.02 -33.84
C ALA A 201 -23.20 0.67 -32.37
#